data_AF-A0A367R2J8-F1
#
_entry.id   AF-A0A367R2J8-F1
#
_cell.length_a   1.000
_cell.length_b   1.000
_cell.length_c   1.000
_cell.angle_alpha   90.00
_cell.angle_beta   90.00
_cell.angle_gamma   90.00
#
_symmetry.space_group_name_H-M   'P 1'
#
loop_
_entity.id
_entity.type
_entity.pdbx_description
1 polymer ?
#
loop_
_entity_poly.entity_id
_entity_poly.type
_entity_poly.pdbx_seq_one_letter_code
_entity_poly.pdbx_strand_id
1 'polypeptide(L)' 'MHQTSDSASVKDSVGLLTVRELEILRDHVLSKLKLGKQATGYKTAQKVLNRFIAELIGSV' A
#
# COMPACT_ATOMS: atom_id res chain seq x y z
N MET A 1 37.59 -7.86 -20.19
CA MET A 1 37.33 -7.50 -18.78
C MET A 1 35.83 -7.49 -18.58
N HIS A 2 35.31 -8.46 -17.83
CA HIS A 2 33.90 -8.53 -17.45
C HIS A 2 33.57 -7.39 -16.49
N GLN A 3 32.43 -6.72 -16.69
CA GLN A 3 31.72 -6.11 -15.58
C GLN A 3 30.22 -6.09 -15.88
N THR A 4 29.54 -7.10 -15.36
CA THR A 4 28.11 -7.16 -15.13
C THR A 4 27.74 -6.04 -14.16
N SER A 5 27.08 -5.00 -14.65
CA SER A 5 26.38 -4.04 -13.78
C SER A 5 25.07 -4.68 -13.32
N ASP A 6 25.22 -5.71 -12.48
CA ASP A 6 24.11 -6.27 -11.73
C ASP A 6 23.78 -5.36 -10.56
N SER A 7 22.47 -5.22 -10.32
CA SER A 7 21.86 -4.99 -9.00
C SER A 7 21.75 -3.56 -8.43
N ALA A 8 21.72 -2.52 -9.25
CA ALA A 8 21.31 -1.18 -8.76
C ALA A 8 19.79 -0.91 -8.83
N SER A 9 18.99 -1.71 -9.54
CA SER A 9 17.60 -1.33 -9.88
C SER A 9 16.49 -1.93 -9.01
N VAL A 10 16.80 -2.82 -8.05
CA VAL A 10 15.74 -3.44 -7.22
C VAL A 10 15.43 -2.61 -5.97
N LYS A 11 16.33 -1.70 -5.57
CA LYS A 11 16.10 -0.81 -4.41
C LYS A 11 15.16 0.35 -4.72
N ASP A 12 15.06 0.77 -5.99
CA ASP A 12 14.18 1.86 -6.42
C ASP A 12 12.81 1.36 -6.93
N SER A 13 12.58 0.04 -6.96
CA SER A 13 11.27 -0.53 -7.32
C SER A 13 10.24 -0.42 -6.18
N VAL A 14 10.70 -0.07 -4.97
CA VAL A 14 9.87 0.48 -3.87
C VAL A 14 9.91 2.02 -3.93
N GLY A 15 10.16 2.58 -5.11
CA GLY A 15 10.04 4.00 -5.38
C GLY A 15 8.59 4.39 -5.30
N LEU A 16 8.19 4.83 -4.11
CA LEU A 16 6.98 5.59 -3.83
C LEU A 16 5.74 5.03 -4.55
N LEU A 17 5.14 3.95 -4.03
CA LEU A 17 3.75 3.63 -4.38
C LEU A 17 2.96 4.93 -4.27
N THR A 18 2.38 5.36 -5.39
CA THR A 18 1.62 6.61 -5.41
C THR A 18 0.47 6.49 -4.42
N VAL A 19 0.06 7.62 -3.82
CA VAL A 19 -1.10 7.66 -2.92
C VAL A 19 -2.31 6.93 -3.52
N ARG A 20 -2.49 7.07 -4.84
CA ARG A 20 -3.54 6.42 -5.62
C ARG A 20 -3.42 4.89 -5.65
N GLU A 21 -2.23 4.33 -5.80
CA GLU A 21 -2.02 2.88 -5.78
C GLU A 21 -2.29 2.30 -4.39
N LEU A 22 -1.90 3.03 -3.35
CA LEU A 22 -2.19 2.68 -1.96
C LEU A 22 -3.70 2.69 -1.67
N GLU A 23 -4.44 3.66 -2.20
CA GLU A 23 -5.90 3.71 -2.11
C GLU A 23 -6.58 2.57 -2.86
N ILE A 24 -6.10 2.23 -4.06
CA ILE A 24 -6.59 1.07 -4.82
C ILE A 24 -6.35 -0.22 -4.03
N LEU A 25 -5.17 -0.37 -3.42
CA LEU A 25 -4.84 -1.53 -2.61
C LEU A 25 -5.75 -1.63 -1.38
N ARG A 26 -6.03 -0.52 -0.68
CA ARG A 26 -7.00 -0.49 0.42
C ARG A 26 -8.36 -1.00 -0.04
N ASP A 27 -8.86 -0.51 -1.17
CA ASP A 27 -10.18 -0.87 -1.68
C ASP A 27 -10.24 -2.35 -2.10
N HIS A 28 -9.15 -2.87 -2.66
CA HIS A 28 -8.98 -4.31 -2.92
C HIS A 28 -8.99 -5.15 -1.64
N VAL A 29 -8.23 -4.76 -0.61
CA VAL A 29 -8.21 -5.47 0.68
C VAL A 29 -9.62 -5.50 1.29
N LEU A 30 -10.31 -4.36 1.32
CA LEU A 30 -11.67 -4.26 1.86
C LEU A 30 -12.67 -5.13 1.07
N SER A 31 -12.54 -5.18 -0.25
CA SER A 31 -13.35 -6.05 -1.11
C SER A 31 -13.09 -7.54 -0.84
N LYS A 32 -11.82 -7.93 -0.68
CA LYS A 32 -11.43 -9.33 -0.39
C LYS A 32 -11.85 -9.80 1.00
N LEU A 33 -11.90 -8.91 1.99
CA LEU A 33 -12.43 -9.22 3.31
C LEU A 33 -13.94 -9.48 3.31
N LYS A 34 -14.64 -9.22 2.19
CA LYS A 34 -16.10 -9.40 2.03
C LYS A 34 -16.90 -8.74 3.16
N LEU A 35 -16.35 -7.68 3.74
CA LEU A 35 -17.01 -6.93 4.80
C LEU A 35 -18.07 -6.06 4.12
N GLY A 36 -19.33 -6.25 4.47
CA GLY A 36 -20.37 -5.31 4.05
C GLY A 36 -19.98 -3.90 4.49
N LYS A 37 -20.20 -2.87 3.66
CA LYS A 37 -19.81 -1.47 3.97
C LYS A 37 -20.35 -0.95 5.31
N GLN A 38 -21.45 -1.55 5.79
CA GLN A 38 -22.08 -1.22 7.07
C GLN A 38 -21.56 -2.05 8.25
N ALA A 39 -20.76 -3.09 8.00
CA ALA A 39 -20.19 -3.91 9.06
C ALA A 39 -19.15 -3.11 9.85
N THR A 40 -19.19 -3.24 11.18
CA THR A 40 -18.18 -2.63 12.08
C THR A 40 -16.76 -3.03 11.69
N GLY A 41 -16.58 -4.25 11.20
CA GLY A 41 -15.30 -4.74 10.67
C GLY A 41 -14.80 -3.94 9.48
N TYR A 42 -15.68 -3.51 8.56
CA TYR A 42 -15.30 -2.73 7.38
C TYR A 42 -14.70 -1.38 7.79
N LYS A 43 -15.40 -0.65 8.66
CA LYS A 43 -14.96 0.66 9.16
C LYS A 43 -13.65 0.58 9.93
N THR A 44 -13.48 -0.47 10.72
CA THR A 44 -12.26 -0.70 11.51
C THR A 44 -11.07 -0.99 10.59
N ALA A 45 -11.23 -1.91 9.63
CA ALA A 45 -10.19 -2.22 8.65
C ALA A 45 -9.82 -0.98 7.81
N GLN A 46 -10.82 -0.22 7.34
CA GLN A 46 -10.61 0.99 6.56
C GLN A 46 -9.80 2.04 7.34
N LYS A 47 -10.11 2.25 8.63
CA LYS A 47 -9.40 3.20 9.48
C LYS A 47 -7.92 2.82 9.67
N VAL A 48 -7.66 1.54 9.93
CA VAL A 48 -6.29 1.03 10.12
C VAL A 48 -5.48 1.14 8.82
N LEU A 49 -6.08 0.76 7.68
CA LEU A 49 -5.43 0.87 6.38
C LEU A 49 -5.11 2.33 6.02
N ASN A 50 -6.05 3.26 6.23
CA ASN A 50 -5.80 4.68 5.99
C ASN A 50 -4.63 5.23 6.84
N ARG A 51 -4.48 4.76 8.08
CA ARG A 51 -3.36 5.15 8.94
C ARG A 51 -2.02 4.66 8.38
N PHE A 52 -1.95 3.40 7.94
CA PHE A 52 -0.72 2.88 7.32
C PHE A 52 -0.37 3.61 6.03
N ILE A 53 -1.36 3.99 5.23
CA ILE A 53 -1.13 4.80 4.02
C ILE A 53 -0.51 6.16 4.41
N ALA A 54 -1.03 6.84 5.44
CA ALA A 54 -0.48 8.11 5.91
C ALA A 54 0.96 7.99 6.44
N GLU A 55 1.26 6.92 7.19
CA GLU A 55 2.60 6.61 7.69
C GLU A 55 3.60 6.34 6.55
N LEU A 56 3.16 5.63 5.50
CA LEU A 56 3.99 5.35 4.32
C LEU A 56 4.26 6.60 3.46
N ILE A 57 3.37 7.59 3.48
CA ILE A 57 3.52 8.85 2.75
C ILE A 57 4.39 9.86 3.55
N GLY A 58 4.77 9.54 4.79
CA GLY A 58 5.63 10.40 5.61
C GLY A 58 4.89 11.50 6.37
N SER A 59 3.59 11.34 6.58
CA SER A 59 2.80 12.26 7.39
C SER A 59 2.82 11.84 8.87
N VAL A 60 3.90 12.20 9.57
CA VAL A 60 4.00 12.23 11.05
C VAL A 60 4.54 13.57 11.53
#